data_AF-A0A7Z0M6G0-F1
#
_entry.id   AF-A0A7Z0M6G0-F1
#
_cell.length_a   1.000
_cell.length_b   1.000
_cell.length_c   1.000
_cell.angle_alpha   90.00
_cell.angle_beta   90.00
_cell.angle_gamma   90.00
#
_symmetry.space_group_name_H-M   'P 1'
#
loop_
_entity.id
_entity.type
_entity.pdbx_description
1 polymer ?
#
loop_
_entity_poly.entity_id
_entity_poly.type
_entity_poly.pdbx_seq_one_letter_code
_entity_poly.pdbx_strand_id
1 'polypeptide(L)'
;MRTRFFLCLTSLVLLLTACGTKPATGAKASSAATSSSPEATSSSSTSVSSASSSSASSDAEASPVQETSIDSQAILAGDYSSLVGTWVNDKGEALRIEADGSSDRFDASIFNGLEESEGSLVSDHYKIGGASSALTIVPAGQKMPFHDQMAKADSLVIGTSSEAALHAFTRAQ
;
A
#
# COMPACT_ATOMS: atom_id res chain seq x y z
N MET A 1 16.02 42.08 -48.33
CA MET A 1 17.40 41.62 -48.59
C MET A 1 17.53 40.23 -47.99
N ARG A 2 17.88 39.24 -48.81
CA ARG A 2 18.01 37.81 -48.46
C ARG A 2 19.47 37.56 -48.13
N THR A 3 19.77 36.97 -46.97
CA THR A 3 21.01 36.22 -46.84
C THR A 3 20.76 34.98 -46.00
N ARG A 4 20.99 33.85 -46.67
CA ARG A 4 20.87 32.49 -46.20
C ARG A 4 22.23 32.01 -45.66
N PHE A 5 22.16 30.89 -44.93
CA PHE A 5 23.15 29.81 -44.91
C PHE A 5 24.43 30.04 -44.10
N PHE A 6 24.55 29.32 -42.99
CA PHE A 6 25.74 28.50 -42.78
C PHE A 6 25.30 27.15 -42.19
N LEU A 7 25.40 26.14 -43.05
CA LEU A 7 25.17 24.73 -42.82
C LEU A 7 26.58 24.16 -42.63
N CYS A 8 26.93 23.66 -41.44
CA CYS A 8 28.18 22.95 -41.22
C CYS A 8 27.86 21.54 -40.73
N LEU A 9 28.14 20.58 -41.62
CA LEU A 9 27.82 19.18 -41.53
C LEU A 9 29.14 18.40 -41.62
N THR A 10 29.56 17.75 -40.55
CA THR A 10 30.62 16.71 -40.52
C THR A 10 30.36 15.83 -39.29
N SER A 11 29.62 14.71 -39.39
CA SER A 11 30.12 13.36 -39.69
C SER A 11 31.36 12.94 -38.88
N LEU A 12 31.23 11.94 -37.98
CA LEU A 12 31.74 10.57 -38.21
C LEU A 12 31.65 9.72 -36.92
N VAL A 13 31.19 8.49 -37.12
CA VAL A 13 30.91 7.41 -36.16
C VAL A 13 32.17 6.87 -35.46
N LEU A 14 32.06 6.54 -34.16
CA LEU A 14 32.93 5.58 -33.48
C LEU A 14 32.06 4.47 -32.86
N LEU A 15 32.31 3.24 -33.30
CA LEU A 15 31.70 1.99 -32.87
C LEU A 15 32.30 1.56 -31.51
N LEU A 16 31.46 1.15 -30.56
CA LEU A 16 31.88 0.35 -29.41
C LEU A 16 31.10 -0.96 -29.40
N THR A 17 31.79 -2.00 -29.89
CA THR A 17 31.44 -3.40 -29.72
C THR A 17 32.02 -3.86 -28.37
N ALA A 18 31.19 -4.42 -27.50
CA ALA A 18 31.65 -5.22 -26.37
C ALA A 18 30.66 -6.36 -26.14
N CYS A 19 30.93 -7.48 -26.81
CA CYS A 19 30.33 -8.77 -26.51
C CYS A 19 31.16 -9.40 -25.39
N GLY A 20 30.59 -9.53 -24.19
CA GLY A 20 31.22 -10.22 -23.08
C GLY A 20 30.61 -11.61 -22.91
N THR A 21 31.23 -12.63 -23.49
CA THR A 21 31.05 -14.03 -23.07
C THR A 21 32.22 -14.43 -22.18
N LYS A 22 31.94 -14.94 -20.98
CA LYS A 22 32.85 -15.92 -20.36
C LYS A 22 32.07 -16.92 -19.51
N PRO A 23 32.27 -18.23 -19.76
CA PRO A 23 31.71 -19.33 -18.98
C PRO A 23 32.64 -19.71 -17.82
N ALA A 24 32.06 -20.28 -16.75
CA ALA A 24 32.77 -21.20 -15.87
C ALA A 24 31.74 -22.10 -15.14
N THR A 25 31.66 -23.32 -15.65
CA THR A 25 31.10 -24.51 -15.01
C THR A 25 31.96 -24.94 -13.81
N GLY A 26 31.30 -25.41 -12.75
CA GLY A 26 31.88 -26.11 -11.60
C GLY A 26 30.82 -26.19 -10.49
N ALA A 27 29.77 -26.98 -10.62
CA ALA A 27 29.70 -28.42 -10.39
C ALA A 27 30.16 -28.86 -8.98
N LYS A 28 29.18 -29.25 -8.15
CA LYS A 28 29.06 -30.56 -7.45
C LYS A 28 28.23 -30.38 -6.15
N ALA A 29 26.93 -30.66 -6.19
CA ALA A 29 26.26 -31.92 -5.80
C ALA A 29 26.08 -32.02 -4.27
N SER A 30 24.89 -32.30 -3.73
CA SER A 30 24.09 -33.52 -3.94
C SER A 30 22.64 -33.23 -3.47
N SER A 31 21.62 -33.44 -4.32
CA SER A 31 20.64 -34.57 -4.29
C SER A 31 19.58 -34.43 -3.18
N ALA A 32 18.28 -34.68 -3.35
CA ALA A 32 17.53 -35.48 -4.30
C ALA A 32 16.05 -34.96 -4.33
N ALA A 33 15.38 -34.93 -5.49
CA ALA A 33 14.30 -35.84 -5.92
C ALA A 33 12.98 -35.71 -5.10
N THR A 34 11.75 -35.68 -5.61
CA THR A 34 11.11 -35.91 -6.93
C THR A 34 9.61 -35.74 -6.69
N SER A 35 8.87 -35.13 -7.62
CA SER A 35 7.54 -35.59 -8.09
C SER A 35 6.90 -34.49 -8.95
N SER A 36 6.99 -34.57 -10.28
CA SER A 36 5.98 -35.16 -11.18
C SER A 36 4.78 -34.23 -11.47
N SER A 37 4.91 -33.47 -12.56
CA SER A 37 3.80 -32.97 -13.41
C SER A 37 3.25 -34.15 -14.26
N PRO A 38 2.08 -34.10 -14.93
CA PRO A 38 1.79 -33.13 -15.99
C PRO A 38 0.33 -32.60 -16.09
N GLU A 39 0.22 -31.47 -16.81
CA GLU A 39 -0.74 -31.10 -17.87
C GLU A 39 -2.11 -31.78 -17.94
N ALA A 40 -3.19 -31.20 -18.42
CA ALA A 40 -3.60 -29.88 -18.90
C ALA A 40 -5.12 -30.04 -19.15
N THR A 41 -5.87 -28.96 -19.38
CA THR A 41 -6.77 -28.78 -20.54
C THR A 41 -7.67 -27.57 -20.29
N SER A 42 -7.63 -26.66 -21.26
CA SER A 42 -8.44 -25.48 -21.50
C SER A 42 -9.95 -25.67 -21.29
N SER A 43 -10.67 -24.59 -20.97
CA SER A 43 -11.51 -23.88 -21.96
C SER A 43 -12.30 -22.71 -21.35
N SER A 44 -12.52 -21.75 -22.24
CA SER A 44 -13.10 -20.42 -22.08
C SER A 44 -14.59 -20.37 -21.69
N SER A 45 -14.98 -19.17 -21.23
CA SER A 45 -16.15 -18.38 -21.66
C SER A 45 -17.25 -18.07 -20.63
N THR A 46 -17.23 -16.79 -20.23
CA THR A 46 -18.34 -15.80 -20.22
C THR A 46 -19.65 -16.03 -19.44
N SER A 47 -19.88 -15.03 -18.59
CA SER A 47 -21.09 -14.17 -18.47
C SER A 47 -22.24 -14.52 -17.51
N VAL A 48 -22.57 -13.45 -16.75
CA VAL A 48 -23.87 -12.92 -16.27
C VAL A 48 -24.51 -13.41 -14.97
N SER A 49 -24.33 -12.55 -13.95
CA SER A 49 -25.38 -11.76 -13.27
C SER A 49 -26.33 -12.38 -12.24
N SER A 50 -26.47 -11.61 -11.15
CA SER A 50 -27.65 -11.37 -10.28
C SER A 50 -28.12 -12.52 -9.39
N ALA A 51 -28.61 -12.33 -8.17
CA ALA A 51 -28.76 -11.21 -7.24
C ALA A 51 -29.30 -11.81 -5.91
N SER A 52 -29.37 -10.96 -4.87
CA SER A 52 -30.29 -11.07 -3.72
C SER A 52 -29.87 -12.01 -2.58
N SER A 53 -29.26 -11.48 -1.53
CA SER A 53 -29.89 -10.84 -0.36
C SER A 53 -30.54 -11.83 0.62
N SER A 54 -29.84 -12.13 1.70
CA SER A 54 -30.49 -12.40 2.98
C SER A 54 -29.61 -11.84 4.09
N SER A 55 -30.20 -10.86 4.79
CA SER A 55 -29.68 -10.18 5.95
C SER A 55 -29.38 -11.18 7.05
N ALA A 56 -28.12 -11.29 7.44
CA ALA A 56 -27.75 -11.79 8.75
C ALA A 56 -27.33 -10.58 9.58
N SER A 57 -28.32 -9.99 10.26
CA SER A 57 -28.09 -9.10 11.39
C SER A 57 -27.23 -9.86 12.38
N SER A 58 -25.93 -9.64 12.31
CA SER A 58 -24.98 -10.20 13.25
C SER A 58 -25.07 -9.31 14.47
N ASP A 59 -25.71 -9.83 15.52
CA ASP A 59 -25.57 -9.32 16.88
C ASP A 59 -24.07 -9.24 17.14
N ALA A 60 -23.53 -8.03 16.99
CA ALA A 60 -22.12 -7.77 17.16
C ALA A 60 -21.85 -7.96 18.65
N GLU A 61 -21.30 -9.11 19.00
CA GLU A 61 -20.69 -9.36 20.30
C GLU A 61 -19.94 -8.07 20.69
N ALA A 62 -20.47 -7.38 21.70
CA ALA A 62 -20.02 -6.05 22.09
C ALA A 62 -18.67 -6.20 22.81
N SER A 63 -17.63 -6.52 22.04
CA SER A 63 -16.25 -6.45 22.50
C SER A 63 -15.98 -5.00 22.87
N PRO A 64 -15.33 -4.72 24.01
CA PRO A 64 -15.04 -3.37 24.44
C PRO A 64 -14.20 -2.64 23.38
N VAL A 65 -14.56 -1.39 23.11
CA VAL A 65 -13.72 -0.47 22.33
C VAL A 65 -12.52 -0.08 23.20
N GLN A 66 -11.33 -0.13 22.63
CA GLN A 66 -10.11 0.28 23.31
C GLN A 66 -10.07 1.81 23.47
N GLU A 67 -9.36 2.30 24.49
CA GLU A 67 -9.08 3.73 24.61
C GLU A 67 -8.13 4.15 23.49
N THR A 68 -8.43 5.27 22.81
CA THR A 68 -7.56 5.80 21.76
C THR A 68 -6.25 6.31 22.35
N SER A 69 -5.15 5.95 21.73
CA SER A 69 -3.81 6.49 22.00
C SER A 69 -3.40 7.56 21.00
N ILE A 70 -4.18 7.75 19.94
CA ILE A 70 -3.95 8.75 18.89
C ILE A 70 -4.31 10.15 19.40
N ASP A 71 -3.37 11.09 19.23
CA ASP A 71 -3.60 12.53 19.42
C ASP A 71 -3.73 13.21 18.04
N SER A 72 -4.96 13.34 17.56
CA SER A 72 -5.25 13.91 16.25
C SER A 72 -4.81 15.38 16.13
N GLN A 73 -4.86 16.15 17.23
CA GLN A 73 -4.48 17.56 17.20
C GLN A 73 -2.96 17.71 17.12
N ALA A 74 -2.20 16.86 17.83
CA ALA A 74 -0.75 16.80 17.70
C ALA A 74 -0.33 16.42 16.27
N ILE A 75 -1.00 15.43 15.65
CA ILE A 75 -0.72 15.00 14.27
C ILE A 75 -0.94 16.14 13.28
N LEU A 76 -2.04 16.87 13.39
CA LEU A 76 -2.32 18.05 12.55
C LEU A 76 -1.28 19.18 12.74
N ALA A 77 -0.65 19.24 13.91
CA ALA A 77 0.45 20.16 14.21
C ALA A 77 1.83 19.65 13.77
N GLY A 78 1.90 18.44 13.18
CA GLY A 78 3.14 17.81 12.72
C GLY A 78 3.88 17.00 13.79
N ASP A 79 3.26 16.74 14.93
CA ASP A 79 3.78 15.81 15.94
C ASP A 79 3.15 14.42 15.75
N TYR A 80 3.95 13.49 15.22
CA TYR A 80 3.53 12.12 14.90
C TYR A 80 3.86 11.12 16.01
N SER A 81 4.25 11.58 17.21
CA SER A 81 4.66 10.71 18.33
C SER A 81 3.60 9.67 18.69
N SER A 82 2.32 10.03 18.61
CA SER A 82 1.19 9.14 18.87
C SER A 82 0.98 8.06 17.80
N LEU A 83 1.68 8.12 16.65
CA LEU A 83 1.65 7.13 15.57
C LEU A 83 2.88 6.21 15.57
N VAL A 84 3.95 6.58 16.27
CA VAL A 84 5.22 5.84 16.29
C VAL A 84 5.01 4.40 16.72
N GLY A 85 5.63 3.46 16.01
CA GLY A 85 5.58 2.04 16.33
C GLY A 85 5.25 1.17 15.13
N THR A 86 5.00 -0.11 15.41
CA THR A 86 4.65 -1.10 14.39
C THR A 86 3.14 -1.32 14.35
N TRP A 87 2.60 -1.24 13.16
CA TRP A 87 1.20 -1.49 12.84
C TRP A 87 1.10 -2.73 11.97
N VAL A 88 0.16 -3.62 12.25
CA VAL A 88 -0.02 -4.89 11.54
C VAL A 88 -1.47 -5.07 11.11
N ASN A 89 -1.70 -5.65 9.94
CA ASN A 89 -3.04 -6.02 9.48
C ASN A 89 -3.27 -7.54 9.50
N ASP A 90 -4.48 -7.95 9.17
CA ASP A 90 -4.94 -9.34 9.11
C ASP A 90 -4.22 -10.19 8.02
N LYS A 91 -3.60 -9.54 7.03
CA LYS A 91 -2.77 -10.18 6.00
C LYS A 91 -1.34 -10.48 6.47
N GLY A 92 -0.98 -10.05 7.68
CA GLY A 92 0.38 -10.17 8.20
C GLY A 92 1.35 -9.13 7.62
N GLU A 93 0.84 -8.09 6.97
CA GLU A 93 1.66 -6.95 6.56
C GLU A 93 1.96 -6.09 7.78
N ALA A 94 3.18 -5.57 7.85
CA ALA A 94 3.61 -4.65 8.89
C ALA A 94 3.97 -3.30 8.28
N LEU A 95 3.60 -2.21 8.94
CA LEU A 95 3.97 -0.83 8.65
C LEU A 95 4.63 -0.26 9.90
N ARG A 96 5.87 0.23 9.78
CA ARG A 96 6.56 0.85 10.93
C ARG A 96 6.64 2.35 10.72
N ILE A 97 6.01 3.11 11.61
CA ILE A 97 6.06 4.59 11.61
C ILE A 97 7.14 5.04 12.58
N GLU A 98 8.08 5.83 12.06
CA GLU A 98 9.16 6.44 12.82
C GLU A 98 8.74 7.81 13.40
N ALA A 99 9.55 8.36 14.31
CA ALA A 99 9.24 9.62 15.00
C ALA A 99 9.10 10.84 14.07
N ASP A 100 9.73 10.80 12.89
CA ASP A 100 9.60 11.84 11.87
C ASP A 100 8.35 11.68 10.99
N GLY A 101 7.55 10.64 11.22
CA GLY A 101 6.36 10.30 10.43
C GLY A 101 6.65 9.43 9.19
N SER A 102 7.91 9.16 8.86
CA SER A 102 8.24 8.27 7.75
C SER A 102 7.94 6.80 8.10
N SER A 103 7.81 5.98 7.05
CA SER A 103 7.67 4.52 7.17
C SER A 103 8.44 3.79 6.07
N ASP A 104 8.33 2.47 6.05
CA ASP A 104 8.83 1.60 4.97
C ASP A 104 8.01 1.73 3.66
N ARG A 105 6.84 2.39 3.70
CA ARG A 105 5.93 2.52 2.55
C ARG A 105 5.76 3.95 2.01
N PHE A 106 5.99 4.97 2.84
CA PHE A 106 5.80 6.38 2.51
C PHE A 106 6.73 7.26 3.35
N ASP A 107 7.01 8.47 2.88
CA ASP A 107 7.67 9.49 3.70
C ASP A 107 6.64 10.36 4.45
N ALA A 108 7.13 11.23 5.34
CA ALA A 108 6.30 12.09 6.17
C ALA A 108 5.41 13.08 5.39
N SER A 109 5.68 13.31 4.09
CA SER A 109 4.87 14.23 3.29
C SER A 109 3.46 13.71 3.00
N ILE A 110 3.18 12.44 3.30
CA ILE A 110 1.80 11.91 3.32
C ILE A 110 0.90 12.66 4.29
N PHE A 111 1.46 13.30 5.33
CA PHE A 111 0.70 14.07 6.29
C PHE A 111 0.52 15.55 5.89
N ASN A 112 1.10 15.97 4.75
CA ASN A 112 0.87 17.31 4.22
C ASN A 112 -0.56 17.39 3.69
N GLY A 113 -1.36 18.31 4.23
CA GLY A 113 -2.75 18.48 3.81
C GLY A 113 -3.71 17.45 4.41
N LEU A 114 -3.41 16.93 5.62
CA LEU A 114 -4.40 16.14 6.36
C LEU A 114 -5.69 16.92 6.57
N GLU A 115 -6.82 16.28 6.27
CA GLU A 115 -8.16 16.81 6.53
C GLU A 115 -8.84 15.97 7.60
N GLU A 116 -9.57 16.62 8.51
CA GLU A 116 -10.43 15.91 9.45
C GLU A 116 -11.76 15.55 8.76
N SER A 117 -12.14 14.28 8.84
CA SER A 117 -13.39 13.77 8.28
C SER A 117 -14.01 12.76 9.24
N GLU A 118 -15.20 13.08 9.77
CA GLU A 118 -15.92 12.24 10.72
C GLU A 118 -14.99 11.72 11.85
N GLY A 119 -14.25 12.61 12.52
CA GLY A 119 -13.33 12.28 13.62
C GLY A 119 -12.07 11.49 13.25
N SER A 120 -11.89 11.16 11.98
CA SER A 120 -10.66 10.57 11.43
C SER A 120 -9.82 11.63 10.73
N LEU A 121 -8.54 11.37 10.52
CA LEU A 121 -7.68 12.20 9.67
C LEU A 121 -7.43 11.50 8.35
N VAL A 122 -7.60 12.20 7.23
CA VAL A 122 -7.47 11.67 5.88
C VAL A 122 -6.38 12.44 5.15
N SER A 123 -5.40 11.73 4.59
CA SER A 123 -4.43 12.36 3.70
C SER A 123 -5.01 12.61 2.32
N ASP A 124 -4.44 13.57 1.62
CA ASP A 124 -4.56 13.64 0.18
C ASP A 124 -4.05 12.35 -0.51
N HIS A 125 -4.37 12.22 -1.80
CA HIS A 125 -3.86 11.12 -2.59
C HIS A 125 -2.33 11.19 -2.73
N TYR A 126 -1.65 10.30 -2.02
CA TYR A 126 -0.20 10.14 -2.03
C TYR A 126 0.21 8.90 -2.85
N LYS A 127 1.47 8.86 -3.33
CA LYS A 127 1.99 7.69 -4.04
C LYS A 127 2.58 6.69 -3.06
N ILE A 128 1.81 5.66 -2.70
CA ILE A 128 2.28 4.56 -1.86
C ILE A 128 2.54 3.36 -2.76
N GLY A 129 3.78 2.87 -2.81
CA GLY A 129 4.15 1.74 -3.67
C GLY A 129 3.91 1.98 -5.18
N GLY A 130 3.94 3.23 -5.64
CA GLY A 130 3.73 3.62 -7.04
C GLY A 130 2.26 3.82 -7.47
N ALA A 131 1.29 3.45 -6.63
CA ALA A 131 -0.13 3.72 -6.85
C ALA A 131 -0.58 4.97 -6.08
N SER A 132 -1.57 5.71 -6.60
CA SER A 132 -2.24 6.75 -5.79
C SER A 132 -3.09 6.07 -4.73
N SER A 133 -2.90 6.44 -3.47
CA SER A 133 -3.67 5.95 -2.31
C SER A 133 -3.73 7.05 -1.26
N ALA A 134 -4.68 6.96 -0.34
CA ALA A 134 -4.74 7.82 0.84
C ALA A 134 -4.35 7.00 2.08
N LEU A 135 -3.88 7.69 3.11
CA LEU A 135 -3.80 7.19 4.47
C LEU A 135 -4.96 7.79 5.25
N THR A 136 -5.76 6.93 5.89
CA THR A 136 -6.78 7.36 6.85
C THR A 136 -6.39 6.86 8.24
N ILE A 137 -6.29 7.79 9.19
CA ILE A 137 -6.00 7.55 10.60
C ILE A 137 -7.35 7.55 11.32
N VAL A 138 -7.73 6.41 11.89
CA VAL A 138 -9.02 6.21 12.55
C VAL A 138 -8.76 5.92 14.04
N PRO A 139 -8.97 6.90 14.93
CA PRO A 139 -8.94 6.67 16.37
C PRO A 139 -9.96 5.62 16.81
N ALA A 140 -9.66 4.88 17.88
CA ALA A 140 -10.59 3.94 18.47
C ALA A 140 -11.92 4.62 18.82
N GLY A 141 -13.03 3.96 18.52
CA GLY A 141 -14.38 4.50 18.70
C GLY A 141 -14.89 5.35 17.55
N GLN A 142 -14.06 5.63 16.53
CA GLN A 142 -14.48 6.37 15.35
C GLN A 142 -14.97 5.46 14.23
N LYS A 143 -15.83 5.99 13.34
CA LYS A 143 -16.34 5.26 12.18
C LYS A 143 -15.22 4.88 11.21
N MET A 144 -15.18 3.61 10.80
CA MET A 144 -14.27 3.13 9.75
C MET A 144 -14.68 3.71 8.39
N PRO A 145 -13.72 4.05 7.50
CA PRO A 145 -14.06 4.51 6.16
C PRO A 145 -14.79 3.40 5.38
N PHE A 146 -15.75 3.80 4.54
CA PHE A 146 -16.56 2.94 3.65
C PHE A 146 -17.53 1.95 4.34
N HIS A 147 -17.54 1.88 5.66
CA HIS A 147 -18.37 0.95 6.43
C HIS A 147 -19.08 1.67 7.58
N ASP A 148 -20.24 1.17 8.01
CA ASP A 148 -20.98 1.74 9.15
C ASP A 148 -20.52 1.16 10.51
N GLN A 149 -19.30 0.61 10.57
CA GLN A 149 -18.73 0.01 11.77
C GLN A 149 -17.80 0.97 12.50
N MET A 150 -17.82 0.93 13.83
CA MET A 150 -16.88 1.66 14.67
C MET A 150 -15.56 0.88 14.79
N ALA A 151 -14.44 1.58 14.75
CA ALA A 151 -13.13 1.02 15.01
C ALA A 151 -13.03 0.56 16.48
N LYS A 152 -12.79 -0.73 16.71
CA LYS A 152 -12.60 -1.26 18.08
C LYS A 152 -11.26 -0.86 18.70
N ALA A 153 -10.30 -0.44 17.88
CA ALA A 153 -8.98 0.01 18.26
C ALA A 153 -8.49 1.06 17.26
N ASP A 154 -7.44 1.78 17.64
CA ASP A 154 -6.74 2.69 16.72
C ASP A 154 -6.35 1.94 15.45
N SER A 155 -6.68 2.51 14.31
CA SER A 155 -6.56 1.85 13.01
C SER A 155 -5.98 2.78 11.94
N LEU A 156 -5.15 2.23 11.05
CA LEU A 156 -4.66 2.90 9.86
C LEU A 156 -5.18 2.20 8.62
N VAL A 157 -5.84 2.92 7.73
CA VAL A 157 -6.30 2.40 6.44
C VAL A 157 -5.43 2.98 5.35
N ILE A 158 -4.79 2.12 4.56
CA ILE A 158 -4.00 2.51 3.39
C ILE A 158 -4.77 2.13 2.13
N GLY A 159 -5.26 3.12 1.40
CA GLY A 159 -6.04 2.95 0.19
C GLY A 159 -7.33 3.77 0.20
N THR A 160 -8.08 3.69 -0.90
CA THR A 160 -9.30 4.49 -1.11
C THR A 160 -10.52 3.64 -1.48
N SER A 161 -10.50 2.36 -1.11
CA SER A 161 -11.56 1.41 -1.40
C SER A 161 -12.10 0.77 -0.12
N SER A 162 -13.34 0.28 -0.17
CA SER A 162 -13.94 -0.50 0.91
C SER A 162 -13.13 -1.76 1.24
N GLU A 163 -12.48 -2.36 0.22
CA GLU A 163 -11.56 -3.49 0.38
C GLU A 163 -10.33 -3.12 1.22
N ALA A 164 -9.74 -1.93 0.99
CA ALA A 164 -8.60 -1.47 1.79
C ALA A 164 -8.97 -1.34 3.27
N ALA A 165 -10.19 -0.88 3.57
CA ALA A 165 -10.68 -0.75 4.94
C ALA A 165 -10.91 -2.09 5.66
N LEU A 166 -11.08 -3.20 4.93
CA LEU A 166 -11.13 -4.54 5.56
C LEU A 166 -9.77 -4.97 6.12
N HIS A 167 -8.69 -4.40 5.59
CA HIS A 167 -7.32 -4.74 5.95
C HIS A 167 -6.62 -3.59 6.68
N ALA A 168 -7.37 -2.92 7.56
CA ALA A 168 -6.84 -1.87 8.39
C ALA A 168 -5.72 -2.40 9.29
N PHE A 169 -4.67 -1.60 9.44
CA PHE A 169 -3.57 -1.91 10.33
C PHE A 169 -3.93 -1.46 11.75
N THR A 170 -3.60 -2.27 12.75
CA THR A 170 -3.76 -1.96 14.17
C THR A 170 -2.41 -2.07 14.87
N ARG A 171 -2.29 -1.55 16.11
CA ARG A 171 -1.06 -1.68 16.90
C ARG A 171 -0.68 -3.16 17.07
N ALA A 172 0.58 -3.49 16.79
CA ALA A 172 1.13 -4.80 17.14
C ALA A 172 1.04 -4.98 18.68
N GLN A 173 0.43 -6.08 19.11
CA GLN A 173 0.28 -6.46 20.52
C GLN A 173 1.59 -6.99 21.11
#